data_AF-A0A9D0CYV7-F1
#
_entry.id   AF-A0A9D0CYV7-F1
#
_cell.length_a   1.000
_cell.length_b   1.000
_cell.length_c   1.000
_cell.angle_alpha   90.00
_cell.angle_beta   90.00
_cell.angle_gamma   90.00
#
_symmetry.space_group_name_H-M   'P 1'
#
loop_
_entity.id
_entity.type
_entity.pdbx_description
1 polymer ?
#
loop_
_entity_poly.entity_id
_entity_poly.type
_entity_poly.pdbx_seq_one_letter_code
_entity_poly.pdbx_strand_id
1 'polypeptide(L)' 'LARLTKELEKLEKEHGRLSGKLSNANFVERAPEPVVEKERQKLADVETSLAQYRDQLTRINAL' A
#
# COMPACT_ATOMS: atom_id res chain seq x y z
N LEU A 1 -4.93 16.64 -11.20
CA LEU A 1 -5.73 15.48 -10.75
C LEU A 1 -5.31 14.17 -11.40
N ALA A 2 -5.35 14.03 -12.74
CA ALA A 2 -5.06 12.76 -13.43
C ALA A 2 -3.73 12.05 -13.04
N ARG A 3 -2.64 12.80 -12.81
CA ARG A 3 -1.37 12.22 -12.31
C ARG A 3 -1.50 11.69 -10.87
N LEU A 4 -2.18 12.43 -9.99
CA LEU A 4 -2.39 12.06 -8.59
C LEU A 4 -3.27 10.80 -8.47
N THR A 5 -4.37 10.76 -9.22
CA THR A 5 -5.26 9.60 -9.30
C THR A 5 -4.53 8.37 -9.83
N LYS A 6 -3.69 8.53 -10.86
CA LYS A 6 -2.89 7.42 -11.40
C LYS A 6 -1.89 6.86 -10.38
N GLU A 7 -1.26 7.70 -9.56
CA GLU A 7 -0.36 7.21 -8.52
C GLU A 7 -1.12 6.58 -7.35
N LEU A 8 -2.29 7.10 -6.97
CA LEU A 8 -3.19 6.43 -6.03
C LEU A 8 -3.56 5.02 -6.50
N GLU A 9 -3.98 4.87 -7.76
CA GLU A 9 -4.33 3.56 -8.32
C GLU A 9 -3.15 2.57 -8.31
N LYS A 10 -1.92 3.05 -8.55
CA LYS A 10 -0.74 2.19 -8.47
C LYS A 10 -0.47 1.74 -7.05
N LEU A 11 -0.52 2.66 -6.09
CA LEU A 11 -0.33 2.36 -4.67
C LEU A 11 -1.43 1.44 -4.13
N GLU A 12 -2.68 1.61 -4.56
CA GLU A 12 -3.79 0.72 -4.18
C GLU A 12 -3.60 -0.70 -4.72
N LYS A 13 -3.12 -0.83 -5.97
CA LYS A 13 -2.77 -2.13 -6.55
C LYS A 13 -1.61 -2.78 -5.80
N GLU A 14 -0.59 -2.02 -5.43
CA GLU A 14 0.54 -2.52 -4.65
C GLU A 14 0.11 -2.94 -3.24
N HIS A 15 -0.70 -2.12 -2.57
CA HIS A 15 -1.32 -2.42 -1.28
C HIS A 15 -2.08 -3.74 -1.32
N GLY A 16 -2.96 -3.91 -2.32
CA GLY A 16 -3.73 -5.14 -2.49
C GLY A 16 -2.85 -6.37 -2.68
N ARG A 17 -1.73 -6.25 -3.42
CA ARG A 17 -0.78 -7.36 -3.61
C ARG A 17 -0.04 -7.70 -2.32
N LEU A 18 0.43 -6.71 -1.57
CA LEU A 18 1.16 -6.92 -0.32
C LEU A 18 0.24 -7.46 0.78
N SER A 19 -0.93 -6.86 0.94
CA SER A 19 -1.97 -7.31 1.89
C SER A 19 -2.45 -8.73 1.55
N GLY A 20 -2.66 -9.05 0.27
CA GLY A 20 -3.00 -10.40 -0.18
C GLY A 20 -1.93 -11.44 0.16
N LYS A 21 -0.64 -11.11 0.03
CA LYS A 21 0.45 -12.00 0.46
C LYS A 21 0.48 -12.17 1.98
N LEU A 22 0.37 -11.08 2.73
CA LEU A 22 0.49 -11.09 4.20
C LEU A 22 -0.74 -11.66 4.92
N SER A 23 -1.91 -11.64 4.28
CA SER A 23 -3.12 -12.33 4.76
C SER A 23 -3.11 -13.83 4.46
N ASN A 24 -2.25 -14.29 3.54
CA ASN A 24 -2.10 -15.70 3.27
C ASN A 24 -1.24 -16.35 4.36
N ALA A 25 -1.88 -17.10 5.27
CA ALA A 25 -1.20 -17.83 6.34
C ALA A 25 -0.07 -18.72 5.83
N ASN A 26 -0.24 -19.40 4.68
CA ASN A 26 0.83 -20.22 4.10
C ASN A 26 2.07 -19.41 3.72
N PHE A 27 1.91 -18.15 3.32
CA PHE A 27 3.06 -17.29 3.04
C PHE A 27 3.73 -16.86 4.34
N VAL A 28 2.96 -16.43 5.34
CA VAL A 28 3.49 -15.97 6.63
C VAL A 28 4.20 -17.11 7.39
N GLU A 29 3.68 -18.33 7.32
CA GLU A 29 4.23 -19.49 8.03
C GLU A 29 5.44 -20.11 7.32
N ARG A 30 5.50 -20.04 5.98
CA ARG A 30 6.54 -20.72 5.19
C ARG A 30 7.64 -19.78 4.71
N ALA A 31 7.38 -18.48 4.62
CA ALA A 31 8.40 -17.51 4.22
C ALA A 31 9.34 -17.20 5.39
N PRO A 32 10.63 -16.91 5.12
CA PRO A 32 11.55 -16.47 6.15
C PRO A 32 11.05 -15.21 6.85
N GLU A 33 11.18 -15.14 8.17
CA GLU A 33 10.86 -13.96 8.98
C GLU A 33 11.36 -12.62 8.40
N PRO A 34 12.63 -12.47 7.93
CA PRO A 34 13.07 -11.22 7.33
C PRO A 34 12.34 -10.86 6.03
N VAL A 35 11.82 -11.84 5.30
CA VAL A 35 11.00 -11.59 4.10
C VAL A 35 9.62 -11.10 4.49
N VAL A 36 8.99 -11.76 5.46
CA VAL A 36 7.66 -11.38 5.93
C VAL A 36 7.69 -9.98 6.54
N GLU A 37 8.68 -9.69 7.38
CA GLU A 37 8.86 -8.36 7.99
C GLU A 37 9.11 -7.28 6.93
N LYS A 38 9.93 -7.57 5.92
CA LYS A 38 10.14 -6.64 4.80
C LYS A 38 8.85 -6.35 4.02
N GLU A 39 8.01 -7.36 3.79
CA GLU A 39 6.72 -7.15 3.12
C GLU A 39 5.75 -6.38 4.03
N ARG A 40 5.76 -6.58 5.36
CA ARG A 40 4.97 -5.79 6.31
C ARG A 40 5.40 -4.32 6.34
N GLN A 41 6.70 -4.05 6.37
CA GLN A 41 7.23 -2.68 6.31
C GLN A 41 6.83 -1.99 5.01
N LYS A 42 6.98 -2.66 3.86
CA LYS A 42 6.49 -2.12 2.59
C LYS A 42 4.99 -1.84 2.61
N LEU A 43 4.19 -2.73 3.21
CA LEU A 43 2.74 -2.50 3.32
C LEU A 43 2.46 -1.22 4.11
N ALA A 44 3.12 -1.01 5.25
CA ALA A 44 2.99 0.18 6.08
C ALA A 44 3.43 1.46 5.33
N ASP A 45 4.51 1.41 4.55
CA ASP A 45 4.98 2.53 3.73
C ASP A 45 3.97 2.89 2.64
N VAL A 46 3.39 1.89 1.98
CA VAL A 46 2.35 2.08 0.96
C VAL A 46 1.07 2.65 1.59
N GLU A 47 0.66 2.18 2.77
CA GLU A 47 -0.49 2.71 3.50
C GLU A 47 -0.30 4.17 3.89
N THR A 48 0.88 4.51 4.39
CA THR A 48 1.25 5.90 4.74
C THR A 48 1.20 6.79 3.50
N SER A 49 1.77 6.33 2.39
CA SER A 49 1.74 7.06 1.12
C SER A 49 0.30 7.26 0.63
N LEU A 50 -0.52 6.20 0.63
CA LEU A 50 -1.93 6.27 0.24
C LEU A 50 -2.70 7.31 1.06
N ALA A 51 -2.48 7.35 2.37
CA ALA A 51 -3.13 8.33 3.24
C ALA A 51 -2.73 9.77 2.85
N GLN A 52 -1.44 10.03 2.62
CA GLN A 52 -0.95 11.35 2.21
C GLN A 52 -1.52 11.78 0.85
N TYR A 53 -1.52 10.88 -0.14
CA TYR A 53 -2.05 11.17 -1.47
C TYR A 53 -3.57 11.39 -1.45
N ARG A 54 -4.32 10.64 -0.63
CA ARG A 54 -5.77 10.84 -0.44
C ARG A 54 -6.09 12.16 0.24
N ASP A 55 -5.30 12.55 1.25
CA ASP A 55 -5.43 13.86 1.88
C ASP A 55 -5.17 14.99 0.88
N GLN A 56 -4.09 14.88 0.10
CA GLN A 56 -3.78 15.86 -0.95
C GLN A 56 -4.88 15.95 -2.00
N LEU A 57 -5.45 14.82 -2.44
CA LEU A 57 -6.57 14.78 -3.38
C LEU A 57 -7.80 15.51 -2.79
N THR A 58 -8.13 15.24 -1.53
CA THR A 58 -9.24 15.88 -0.81
C THR A 58 -9.07 17.40 -0.76
N ARG A 59 -7.86 17.88 -0.39
CA ARG A 59 -7.56 19.32 -0.34
C ARG A 59 -7.71 19.99 -1.71
N ILE A 60 -7.27 19.33 -2.79
CA ILE A 60 -7.39 19.89 -4.14
C ILE A 60 -8.85 19.90 -4.61
N ASN A 61 -9.65 18.90 -4.26
CA ASN A 61 -11.07 18.83 -4.64
C ASN A 61 -11.97 19.78 -3.81
N ALA A 62 -11.49 20.23 -2.65
CA ALA A 62 -12.20 21.18 -1.79
C ALA A 62 -11.95 22.65 -2.16
N LEU A 63 -11.10 22.91 -3.16
CA LEU A 63 -10.82 24.21 -3.76
C LEU A 63 -11.66 24.42 -5.03
#